data_AF-A0A3L7VH36-F1
#
_entry.id   AF-A0A3L7VH36-F1
#
_cell.length_a   1.000
_cell.length_b   1.000
_cell.length_c   1.000
_cell.angle_alpha   90.00
_cell.angle_beta   90.00
_cell.angle_gamma   90.00
#
_symmetry.space_group_name_H-M   'P 1'
#
loop_
_entity.id
_entity.type
_entity.pdbx_description
1 polymer ?
#
loop_
_entity_poly.entity_id
_entity_poly.type
_entity_poly.pdbx_seq_one_letter_code
_entity_poly.pdbx_strand_id
1 'polypeptide(L)'
;MNPAPKPPPLTDSAWFWAAVFSLMALAGVAAIAGKFDVRQRQIEGRFLGRQQSAIERDRRAAGRPAVDLADSARDRAEVAPTRIVPLWTLAVAAGLAAVGSLVMLAREQRSAVVAGRD
;
A
#
# COMPACT_ATOMS: atom_id res chain seq x y z
N MET A 1 -20.68 -49.32 -11.90
CA MET A 1 -19.66 -48.64 -11.07
C MET A 1 -19.76 -47.16 -11.39
N ASN A 2 -20.42 -46.35 -10.56
CA ASN A 2 -20.39 -44.90 -10.77
C ASN A 2 -19.00 -44.38 -10.35
N PRO A 3 -18.34 -43.54 -11.17
CA PRO A 3 -17.08 -42.93 -10.75
C PRO A 3 -17.34 -42.03 -9.54
N ALA A 4 -16.44 -42.09 -8.55
CA ALA A 4 -16.49 -41.19 -7.40
C ALA A 4 -16.43 -39.73 -7.89
N PRO A 5 -17.17 -38.81 -7.26
CA PRO A 5 -17.18 -37.40 -7.65
C PRO A 5 -15.76 -36.81 -7.57
N LYS A 6 -15.31 -36.19 -8.67
CA LYS A 6 -14.01 -35.52 -8.71
C LYS A 6 -14.11 -34.21 -7.91
N PRO A 7 -13.13 -33.89 -7.05
CA PRO A 7 -13.13 -32.60 -6.37
C PRO A 7 -13.10 -31.45 -7.39
N PRO A 8 -13.78 -30.33 -7.11
CA PRO A 8 -13.77 -29.18 -8.00
C PRO A 8 -12.34 -28.64 -8.16
N PRO A 9 -11.98 -28.14 -9.35
CA PRO A 9 -10.65 -27.58 -9.58
C PRO A 9 -10.45 -26.28 -8.79
N LEU A 10 -9.22 -26.01 -8.36
CA LEU A 10 -8.87 -24.83 -7.56
C LEU A 10 -9.24 -23.50 -8.24
N THR A 11 -9.20 -23.48 -9.57
CA THR A 11 -9.50 -22.31 -10.40
C THR A 11 -10.96 -21.88 -10.36
N ASP A 12 -11.86 -22.72 -9.84
CA ASP A 12 -13.28 -22.39 -9.69
C ASP A 12 -13.55 -21.65 -8.37
N SER A 13 -12.59 -21.63 -7.44
CA SER A 13 -12.72 -20.92 -6.17
C SER A 13 -12.47 -19.42 -6.35
N ALA A 14 -13.42 -18.60 -5.90
CA ALA A 14 -13.24 -17.16 -5.83
C ALA A 14 -12.06 -16.75 -4.92
N TRP A 15 -11.79 -17.54 -3.87
CA TRP A 15 -10.69 -17.30 -2.94
C TRP A 15 -9.32 -17.57 -3.56
N PHE A 16 -9.23 -18.51 -4.50
CA PHE A 16 -8.02 -18.71 -5.29
C PHE A 16 -7.67 -17.46 -6.10
N TRP A 17 -8.62 -16.92 -6.85
CA TRP A 17 -8.39 -15.71 -7.63
C TRP A 17 -8.09 -14.50 -6.76
N ALA A 18 -8.80 -14.33 -5.65
CA ALA A 18 -8.53 -13.26 -4.68
C ALA A 18 -7.08 -13.34 -4.14
N ALA A 19 -6.58 -14.54 -3.84
CA ALA A 19 -5.19 -14.75 -3.43
C ALA A 19 -4.21 -14.38 -4.54
N VAL A 20 -4.44 -14.84 -5.78
CA VAL A 20 -3.59 -14.54 -6.93
C VAL A 20 -3.50 -13.04 -7.17
N PHE A 21 -4.62 -12.32 -7.20
CA PHE A 21 -4.63 -10.87 -7.41
C PHE A 21 -3.95 -10.12 -6.27
N SER A 22 -4.15 -10.55 -5.03
CA SER A 22 -3.49 -9.94 -3.86
C SER A 22 -1.97 -10.13 -3.90
N LEU A 23 -1.49 -11.31 -4.31
CA LEU A 23 -0.07 -11.59 -4.51
C LEU A 23 0.52 -10.77 -5.66
N MET A 24 -0.22 -10.61 -6.76
CA MET A 24 0.18 -9.75 -7.88
C MET A 24 0.24 -8.27 -7.46
N ALA A 25 -0.69 -7.81 -6.63
CA ALA A 25 -0.63 -6.46 -6.07
C ALA A 25 0.63 -6.25 -5.20
N LEU A 26 0.98 -7.22 -4.35
CA LEU A 26 2.22 -7.18 -3.57
C LEU A 26 3.47 -7.14 -4.47
N ALA A 27 3.51 -7.96 -5.51
CA ALA A 27 4.60 -7.96 -6.48
C ALA A 27 4.70 -6.61 -7.21
N GLY A 28 3.56 -6.05 -7.63
CA GLY A 28 3.50 -4.72 -8.24
C GLY A 28 4.00 -3.62 -7.32
N VAL A 29 3.55 -3.62 -6.06
CA VAL A 29 4.00 -2.68 -5.02
C VAL A 29 5.51 -2.77 -4.82
N ALA A 30 6.06 -3.98 -4.71
CA ALA A 30 7.50 -4.20 -4.59
C ALA A 30 8.27 -3.68 -5.82
N ALA A 31 7.75 -3.95 -7.03
CA ALA A 31 8.38 -3.53 -8.28
C ALA A 31 8.44 -2.00 -8.44
N ILE A 32 7.44 -1.27 -7.95
CA ILE A 32 7.39 0.19 -8.09
C ILE A 32 8.00 0.94 -6.90
N ALA A 33 8.31 0.26 -5.79
CA ALA A 33 8.62 0.89 -4.51
C ALA A 33 9.72 1.97 -4.60
N GLY A 34 10.84 1.67 -5.25
CA GLY A 34 11.96 2.61 -5.40
C GLY A 34 11.61 3.83 -6.26
N LYS A 35 10.98 3.61 -7.42
CA LYS A 35 10.59 4.70 -8.35
C LYS A 35 9.52 5.60 -7.74
N PHE A 36 8.57 5.00 -7.04
CA PHE A 36 7.52 5.72 -6.34
C PHE A 36 8.08 6.59 -5.23
N ASP A 37 9.05 6.09 -4.45
CA ASP A 37 9.66 6.86 -3.37
C ASP A 37 10.34 8.14 -3.88
N VAL A 38 11.15 8.04 -4.95
CA VAL A 38 11.79 9.21 -5.57
C VAL A 38 10.76 10.23 -6.05
N ARG A 39 9.71 9.76 -6.75
CA ARG A 39 8.66 10.65 -7.28
C ARG A 39 7.86 11.31 -6.18
N GLN A 40 7.52 10.57 -5.15
CA GLN A 40 6.72 11.09 -4.05
C GLN A 40 7.47 12.15 -3.26
N ARG A 41 8.77 11.93 -2.98
CA ARG A 41 9.63 12.95 -2.36
C ARG A 41 9.65 14.26 -3.15
N GLN A 42 9.71 14.18 -4.48
CA GLN A 42 9.71 15.38 -5.33
C GLN A 42 8.36 16.12 -5.33
N ILE A 43 7.25 15.39 -5.22
CA ILE A 43 5.90 15.98 -5.17
C ILE A 43 5.67 16.63 -3.80
N GLU A 44 5.93 15.89 -2.72
CA GLU A 44 5.78 16.34 -1.34
C GLU A 44 6.70 17.53 -1.04
N GLY A 45 7.95 17.51 -1.51
CA GLY A 45 8.87 18.64 -1.36
C GLY A 45 8.36 19.93 -2.02
N ARG A 46 7.77 19.83 -3.23
CA ARG A 46 7.16 20.98 -3.91
C ARG A 46 5.90 21.48 -3.19
N PHE A 47 5.11 20.56 -2.63
CA PHE A 47 3.92 20.90 -1.84
C PHE A 47 4.30 21.68 -0.57
N LEU A 48 5.25 21.14 0.21
CA LEU A 48 5.73 21.78 1.43
C LEU A 48 6.36 23.15 1.16
N GLY A 49 7.15 23.28 0.09
CA GLY A 49 7.72 24.58 -0.30
C GLY A 49 6.65 25.65 -0.61
N ARG A 50 5.53 25.25 -1.25
CA ARG A 50 4.40 26.16 -1.48
C ARG A 50 3.67 26.51 -0.18
N GLN A 51 3.48 25.53 0.71
CA GLN A 51 2.84 25.73 2.00
C GLN A 51 3.65 26.70 2.88
N GLN A 52 4.96 26.51 2.94
CA GLN A 52 5.87 27.40 3.66
C GLN A 52 5.90 28.81 3.08
N SER A 53 5.89 28.92 1.74
CA SER A 53 5.79 30.23 1.06
C SER A 53 4.49 30.97 1.38
N ALA A 54 3.36 30.24 1.49
CA ALA A 54 2.08 30.82 1.86
C ALA A 54 2.10 31.30 3.32
N ILE A 55 2.58 30.46 4.25
CA ILE A 55 2.75 30.81 5.67
C ILE A 55 3.61 32.08 5.82
N GLU A 56 4.72 32.19 5.09
CA GLU A 56 5.58 33.38 5.15
C GLU A 56 4.91 34.63 4.58
N ARG A 57 4.06 34.51 3.54
CA ARG A 57 3.26 35.66 3.06
C ARG A 57 2.28 36.13 4.12
N ASP A 58 1.59 35.20 4.79
CA ASP A 58 0.65 35.53 5.86
C ASP A 58 1.35 36.16 7.07
N ARG A 59 2.56 35.69 7.44
CA ARG A 59 3.38 36.32 8.49
C ARG A 59 3.75 37.75 8.16
N ARG A 60 4.19 38.02 6.92
CA ARG A 60 4.52 39.38 6.46
C ARG A 60 3.29 40.27 6.47
N ALA A 61 2.14 39.77 6.02
CA ALA A 61 0.87 40.51 6.08
C ALA A 61 0.45 40.84 7.52
N ALA A 62 0.74 39.95 8.47
CA ALA A 62 0.52 40.17 9.90
C ALA A 62 1.60 41.05 10.58
N GLY A 63 2.52 41.66 9.83
CA GLY A 63 3.59 42.50 10.37
C GLY A 63 4.65 41.74 11.18
N ARG A 64 4.69 40.41 11.10
CA ARG A 64 5.69 39.60 11.80
C ARG A 64 7.02 39.64 11.05
N PRO A 65 8.17 39.60 11.76
CA PRO A 65 9.47 39.53 11.12
C PRO A 65 9.57 38.29 10.21
N ALA A 66 10.18 38.49 9.05
CA ALA A 66 10.43 37.43 8.09
C ALA A 66 11.39 36.40 8.70
N VAL A 67 11.07 35.12 8.55
CA VAL A 67 11.99 34.05 8.90
C VAL A 67 12.92 33.84 7.72
N ASP A 68 14.24 33.82 7.97
CA ASP A 68 15.19 33.40 6.95
C ASP A 68 15.10 31.87 6.78
N LEU A 69 14.53 31.48 5.65
CA LEU A 69 14.34 30.09 5.27
C LEU A 69 15.65 29.40 4.91
N ALA A 70 16.69 30.17 4.55
CA ALA A 70 18.02 29.64 4.25
C ALA A 70 18.77 29.27 5.54
N ASP A 71 18.71 30.11 6.57
CA ASP A 71 19.33 29.82 7.88
C ASP A 71 18.61 28.71 8.66
N SER A 72 17.32 28.48 8.39
CA SER A 72 16.54 27.40 8.98
C SER A 72 16.49 26.12 8.12
N ALA A 73 17.17 26.11 6.97
CA ALA A 73 17.26 24.95 6.10
C ALA A 73 18.15 23.87 6.73
N ARG A 74 17.53 22.92 7.43
CA ARG A 74 18.19 21.69 7.86
C ARG A 74 18.37 20.73 6.69
N ASP A 75 19.35 19.84 6.82
CA ASP A 75 19.72 18.92 5.75
C ASP A 75 18.52 18.06 5.34
N ARG A 76 18.32 17.90 4.03
CA ARG A 76 17.12 17.22 3.48
C ARG A 76 17.02 15.77 3.97
N ALA A 77 18.15 15.14 4.26
CA ALA A 77 18.21 13.80 4.83
C ALA A 77 17.77 13.74 6.31
N GLU A 78 17.92 14.82 7.08
CA GLU A 78 17.52 14.91 8.50
C GLU A 78 16.04 15.25 8.69
N VAL A 79 15.45 16.00 7.76
CA VAL A 79 14.07 16.53 7.91
C VAL A 79 13.07 15.85 6.99
N ALA A 80 13.51 14.98 6.07
CA ALA A 80 12.61 14.33 5.11
C ALA A 80 11.37 13.80 5.86
N PRO A 81 10.18 14.41 5.64
CA PRO A 81 9.01 14.02 6.39
C PRO A 81 8.74 12.55 6.11
N THR A 82 8.31 11.83 7.14
CA THR A 82 7.62 10.56 6.96
C THR A 82 6.49 10.79 5.94
N ARG A 83 6.57 10.08 4.80
CA ARG A 83 5.66 10.24 3.64
C ARG A 83 4.21 10.43 4.10
N ILE A 84 3.53 11.41 3.51
CA ILE A 84 2.12 11.70 3.84
C ILE A 84 1.25 10.49 3.50
N VAL A 85 1.51 9.85 2.35
CA VAL A 85 0.81 8.64 1.91
C VAL A 85 1.80 7.50 1.65
N PRO A 86 2.08 6.66 2.65
CA PRO A 86 3.14 5.67 2.50
C PRO A 86 2.64 4.40 1.78
N LEU A 87 3.49 3.85 0.90
CA LEU A 87 3.27 2.59 0.17
C LEU A 87 2.93 1.39 1.06
N TRP A 88 3.36 1.39 2.32
CA TRP A 88 3.13 0.27 3.23
C TRP A 88 1.63 0.04 3.46
N THR A 89 0.79 1.06 3.36
CA THR A 89 -0.67 0.91 3.51
C THR A 89 -1.25 -0.02 2.45
N LEU A 90 -0.85 0.15 1.20
CA LEU A 90 -1.21 -0.74 0.09
C LEU A 90 -0.61 -2.13 0.27
N ALA A 91 0.64 -2.21 0.71
CA ALA A 91 1.30 -3.49 0.98
C ALA A 91 0.58 -4.28 2.08
N VAL A 92 0.19 -3.62 3.18
CA VAL A 92 -0.53 -4.24 4.30
C VAL A 92 -1.92 -4.66 3.87
N ALA A 93 -2.66 -3.81 3.15
CA ALA A 93 -3.98 -4.17 2.65
C ALA A 93 -3.92 -5.40 1.73
N ALA A 94 -2.98 -5.42 0.78
CA ALA A 94 -2.78 -6.57 -0.11
C ALA A 94 -2.30 -7.81 0.66
N GLY A 95 -1.44 -7.64 1.67
CA GLY A 95 -0.97 -8.72 2.53
C GLY A 95 -2.11 -9.37 3.33
N LEU A 96 -2.97 -8.56 3.95
CA LEU A 96 -4.14 -9.05 4.68
C LEU A 96 -5.13 -9.75 3.75
N ALA A 97 -5.37 -9.19 2.55
CA ALA A 97 -6.23 -9.81 1.55
C ALA A 97 -5.67 -11.16 1.07
N ALA A 98 -4.35 -11.26 0.83
CA ALA A 98 -3.70 -12.50 0.45
C ALA A 98 -3.84 -13.56 1.54
N VAL A 99 -3.52 -13.21 2.79
CA VAL A 99 -3.65 -14.13 3.95
C VAL A 99 -5.10 -14.57 4.13
N GLY A 100 -6.05 -13.63 4.14
CA GLY A 100 -7.47 -13.94 4.29
C GLY A 100 -8.00 -14.85 3.19
N SER A 101 -7.61 -14.60 1.93
CA SER A 101 -8.00 -15.43 0.79
C SER A 101 -7.42 -16.84 0.88
N LEU A 102 -6.14 -16.98 1.27
CA LEU A 102 -5.51 -18.28 1.47
C LEU A 102 -6.16 -19.08 2.60
N VAL A 103 -6.52 -18.41 3.70
CA VAL A 103 -7.24 -19.03 4.83
C VAL A 103 -8.62 -19.52 4.38
N MET A 104 -9.37 -18.72 3.62
CA MET A 104 -10.67 -19.11 3.13
C MET A 104 -10.59 -20.24 2.10
N LEU A 105 -9.62 -20.19 1.19
CA LEU A 105 -9.35 -21.27 0.24
C LEU A 105 -9.03 -22.58 0.97
N ALA A 106 -8.19 -22.52 2.01
CA ALA A 106 -7.87 -23.70 2.82
C ALA A 106 -9.10 -24.24 3.57
N ARG A 107 -10.00 -23.37 4.03
CA ARG A 107 -11.26 -23.78 4.66
C ARG A 107 -12.20 -24.45 3.67
N GLU A 108 -12.38 -23.86 2.49
CA GLU A 108 -13.23 -24.40 1.41
C GLU A 108 -12.78 -25.81 0.99
N GLN A 109 -11.47 -25.99 0.77
CA GLN A 109 -10.93 -27.30 0.42
C GLN A 109 -11.17 -28.35 1.50
N ARG A 110 -11.04 -27.97 2.79
CA ARG A 110 -11.33 -28.88 3.90
C ARG A 110 -12.80 -29.26 3.95
N SER A 111 -13.72 -28.32 3.74
CA SER A 111 -15.16 -28.59 3.71
C SER A 111 -15.54 -29.48 2.53
N ALA A 112 -14.94 -29.28 1.35
CA ALA A 112 -15.17 -30.12 0.19
C ALA A 112 -14.69 -31.57 0.40
N VAL A 113 -13.56 -31.76 1.09
CA VAL A 113 -13.03 -33.09 1.44
C VAL A 113 -13.93 -33.82 2.44
N VAL A 114 -14.50 -33.11 3.43
CA VAL A 114 -15.42 -33.70 4.40
C VAL A 114 -16.74 -34.10 3.73
N ALA A 115 -17.32 -33.22 2.91
CA ALA A 115 -18.59 -33.49 2.21
C ALA A 115 -18.51 -34.63 1.18
N GLY A 116 -17.32 -34.93 0.65
CA GLY A 116 -17.10 -36.08 -0.24
C GLY A 116 -16.90 -37.42 0.48
N ARG A 117 -16.94 -37.45 1.81
CA ARG A 117 -16.71 -38.65 2.64
C ARG A 117 -18.01 -39.26 3.19
N ASP A 118 -19.13 -38.55 3.08
CA ASP A 118 -20.49 -38.99 3.44
C ASP A 118 -21.24 -39.53 2.20
#